data_AF-A0A317Z222-F1
#
_entry.id   AF-A0A317Z222-F1
#
_cell.length_a   1.000
_cell.length_b   1.000
_cell.length_c   1.000
_cell.angle_alpha   90.00
_cell.angle_beta   90.00
_cell.angle_gamma   90.00
#
_symmetry.space_group_name_H-M   'P 1'
#
loop_
_entity.id
_entity.type
_entity.pdbx_description
1 polymer ?
#
loop_
_entity_poly.entity_id
_entity_poly.type
_entity_poly.pdbx_seq_one_letter_code
_entity_poly.pdbx_strand_id
1 'polypeptide(L)'
;LNTYQKHEILAEEIAHYKISAGNILDQSNMLNRKFELKARRLANESVITLQGLINAFNYGVQNIYDLATYFEVTKDFVLDAIQHYKQKYGLRTRYGKYIIEFEPLIIYKDL
;
A
#
# COMPACT_ATOMS: atom_id res chain seq x y z
N LEU A 1 1.09 2.19 -20.93
CA LEU A 1 1.37 2.03 -19.48
C LEU A 1 2.71 2.65 -19.17
N ASN A 2 2.73 3.67 -18.32
CA ASN A 2 3.99 4.20 -17.76
C ASN A 2 4.63 3.14 -16.85
N THR A 3 5.96 3.20 -16.64
CA THR A 3 6.73 2.26 -15.83
C THR A 3 6.11 2.01 -14.45
N TYR A 4 5.64 3.08 -13.79
CA TYR A 4 4.98 2.98 -12.47
C TYR A 4 3.71 2.13 -12.51
N GLN A 5 2.84 2.32 -13.52
CA GLN A 5 1.62 1.51 -13.66
C GLN A 5 1.94 0.04 -13.94
N LYS A 6 3.05 -0.25 -14.64
CA LYS A 6 3.48 -1.64 -14.85
C LYS A 6 3.94 -2.28 -13.53
N HIS A 7 4.62 -1.53 -12.67
CA HIS A 7 5.01 -1.99 -11.34
C HIS A 7 3.79 -2.29 -10.46
N GLU A 8 2.80 -1.41 -10.45
CA GLU A 8 1.54 -1.59 -9.72
C GLU A 8 0.77 -2.83 -10.20
N ILE A 9 0.60 -2.98 -11.52
CA ILE A 9 -0.08 -4.13 -12.13
C ILE A 9 0.63 -5.42 -11.75
N LEU A 10 1.96 -5.47 -11.86
CA LEU A 10 2.73 -6.65 -11.50
C LEU A 10 2.55 -7.03 -10.02
N ALA A 11 2.53 -6.05 -9.12
CA ALA A 11 2.27 -6.29 -7.70
C ALA A 11 0.87 -6.88 -7.47
N GLU A 12 -0.14 -6.37 -8.19
CA GLU A 12 -1.52 -6.87 -8.14
C GLU A 12 -1.65 -8.28 -8.72
N GLU A 13 -1.01 -8.58 -9.86
CA GLU A 13 -0.97 -9.92 -10.47
C GLU A 13 -0.33 -10.95 -9.53
N ILE A 14 0.79 -10.60 -8.88
CA ILE A 14 1.45 -11.45 -7.88
C ILE A 14 0.53 -11.66 -6.66
N ALA A 15 -0.16 -10.60 -6.21
CA ALA A 15 -1.08 -10.69 -5.09
C ALA A 15 -2.27 -11.60 -5.40
N HIS A 16 -2.85 -11.47 -6.59
CA HIS A 16 -3.91 -12.34 -7.10
C HIS A 16 -3.47 -13.79 -7.10
N TYR A 17 -2.33 -14.09 -7.73
CA TYR A 17 -1.78 -15.46 -7.77
C TYR A 17 -1.61 -16.09 -6.38
N LYS A 18 -1.30 -15.29 -5.35
CA LYS A 18 -1.13 -15.77 -3.97
C LYS A 18 -2.43 -16.11 -3.25
N ILE A 19 -3.56 -15.49 -3.61
CA ILE A 19 -4.79 -15.56 -2.80
C ILE A 19 -6.01 -16.08 -3.54
N SER A 20 -5.99 -16.12 -4.87
CA SER A 20 -7.07 -16.63 -5.69
C SER A 20 -6.64 -17.93 -6.38
N ALA A 21 -7.56 -18.89 -6.43
CA ALA A 21 -7.48 -20.04 -7.31
C ALA A 21 -8.67 -19.93 -8.27
N GLY A 22 -8.40 -19.75 -9.56
CA GLY A 22 -9.42 -19.62 -10.61
C GLY A 22 -9.75 -18.18 -11.03
N ASN A 23 -10.69 -18.03 -11.96
CA ASN A 23 -11.07 -16.76 -12.57
C ASN A 23 -12.05 -15.99 -11.67
N ILE A 24 -11.62 -14.83 -11.15
CA ILE A 24 -12.41 -13.96 -10.26
C ILE A 24 -12.98 -12.72 -10.98
N LEU A 25 -12.94 -12.68 -12.32
CA LEU A 25 -13.41 -11.53 -13.11
C LEU A 25 -14.92 -11.24 -12.98
N ASP A 26 -15.71 -12.22 -12.54
CA ASP A 26 -17.15 -12.03 -12.33
C ASP A 26 -17.42 -11.19 -11.06
N GLN A 27 -17.63 -9.89 -11.27
CA GLN A 27 -17.98 -8.96 -10.19
C GLN A 27 -19.43 -9.07 -9.70
N SER A 28 -20.29 -9.93 -10.25
CA SER A 28 -21.61 -10.19 -9.64
C SER A 28 -21.47 -10.98 -8.34
N ASN A 29 -20.37 -11.72 -8.18
CA ASN A 29 -20.09 -12.54 -7.01
C ASN A 29 -19.40 -11.73 -5.89
N MET A 30 -20.02 -11.71 -4.71
CA MET A 30 -19.47 -11.04 -3.53
C MET A 30 -18.11 -11.59 -3.08
N LEU A 31 -17.87 -12.90 -3.26
CA LEU A 31 -16.57 -13.51 -2.94
C LEU A 31 -15.48 -12.98 -3.86
N ASN A 32 -15.75 -12.88 -5.16
CA ASN A 32 -14.80 -12.33 -6.14
C ASN A 32 -14.42 -10.89 -5.78
N ARG A 33 -15.41 -10.04 -5.45
CA ARG A 33 -15.13 -8.67 -4.97
C ARG A 33 -14.25 -8.64 -3.72
N LYS A 34 -14.44 -9.58 -2.78
CA LYS A 34 -13.61 -9.69 -1.58
C LYS A 34 -12.17 -10.12 -1.92
N PHE A 35 -12.00 -11.04 -2.86
CA PHE A 35 -10.67 -11.44 -3.34
C PHE A 35 -9.96 -10.30 -4.05
N GLU A 36 -10.63 -9.59 -4.96
CA GLU A 36 -10.11 -8.40 -5.64
C GLU A 36 -9.62 -7.34 -4.64
N LEU A 37 -10.46 -6.99 -3.66
CA LEU A 37 -10.07 -6.03 -2.63
C LEU A 37 -8.87 -6.53 -1.81
N LYS A 38 -8.84 -7.83 -1.48
CA LYS A 38 -7.73 -8.43 -0.72
C LYS A 38 -6.44 -8.45 -1.53
N ALA A 39 -6.51 -8.69 -2.85
CA ALA A 39 -5.35 -8.67 -3.74
C ALA A 39 -4.77 -7.27 -3.82
N ARG A 40 -5.61 -6.24 -4.02
CA ARG A 40 -5.18 -4.84 -4.02
C ARG A 40 -4.49 -4.45 -2.71
N ARG A 41 -5.07 -4.83 -1.57
CA ARG A 41 -4.46 -4.58 -0.25
C ARG A 41 -3.12 -5.27 -0.09
N LEU A 42 -2.98 -6.52 -0.57
CA LEU A 42 -1.73 -7.25 -0.54
C LEU A 42 -0.68 -6.64 -1.48
N ALA A 43 -1.08 -6.15 -2.65
CA ALA A 43 -0.23 -5.41 -3.57
C ALA A 43 0.30 -4.12 -2.90
N ASN A 44 -0.59 -3.33 -2.31
CA ASN A 44 -0.23 -2.12 -1.56
C ASN A 44 0.79 -2.42 -0.46
N GLU A 45 0.55 -3.45 0.36
CA GLU A 45 1.48 -3.87 1.42
C GLU A 45 2.81 -4.40 0.89
N SER A 46 2.82 -4.99 -0.32
CA SER A 46 4.05 -5.54 -0.92
C SER A 46 4.99 -4.46 -1.46
N VAL A 47 4.43 -3.35 -1.95
CA VAL A 47 5.22 -2.23 -2.50
C VAL A 47 5.51 -1.19 -1.42
N ILE A 48 4.48 -0.72 -0.72
CA ILE A 48 4.58 0.29 0.33
C ILE A 48 4.45 -0.39 1.68
N THR A 49 5.55 -0.96 2.17
CA THR A 49 5.60 -1.59 3.50
C THR A 49 5.66 -0.52 4.61
N LEU A 50 5.22 -0.85 5.84
CA LEU A 50 5.40 0.05 7.01
C LEU A 50 6.89 0.39 7.22
N GLN A 51 7.78 -0.59 7.04
CA GLN A 51 9.23 -0.35 7.10
C GLN A 51 9.70 0.56 5.95
N GLY A 52 9.15 0.40 4.75
CA GLY A 52 9.43 1.27 3.61
C GLY A 52 9.04 2.71 3.89
N LEU A 53 7.87 2.95 4.50
CA LEU A 53 7.43 4.29 4.92
C LEU A 53 8.43 4.92 5.91
N ILE A 54 8.93 4.14 6.87
CA ILE A 54 9.97 4.58 7.81
C ILE A 54 11.28 4.88 7.08
N ASN A 55 11.67 4.07 6.10
CA ASN A 55 12.89 4.28 5.33
C ASN A 55 12.81 5.57 4.50
N ALA A 56 11.67 5.81 3.82
CA ALA A 56 11.40 7.03 3.08
C ALA A 56 11.47 8.26 4.01
N PHE A 57 10.85 8.18 5.19
CA PHE A 57 10.94 9.23 6.19
C PHE A 57 12.39 9.50 6.63
N ASN A 58 13.16 8.46 6.95
CA ASN A 58 14.58 8.62 7.33
C ASN A 58 15.45 9.17 6.19
N TYR A 59 15.04 8.96 4.92
CA TYR A 59 15.68 9.54 3.74
C TYR A 59 15.30 11.02 3.51
N GLY A 60 14.37 11.56 4.30
CA GLY A 60 13.90 12.94 4.18
C GLY A 60 12.71 13.12 3.22
N VAL A 61 12.06 12.04 2.81
CA VAL A 61 10.83 12.10 2.00
C VAL A 61 9.67 12.55 2.88
N GLN A 62 9.01 13.67 2.52
CA GLN A 62 8.00 14.31 3.37
C GLN A 62 6.64 14.55 2.72
N ASN A 63 6.51 14.35 1.41
CA ASN A 63 5.24 14.56 0.71
C ASN A 63 4.88 13.38 -0.19
N ILE A 64 3.61 13.32 -0.61
CA ILE A 64 3.05 12.19 -1.36
C ILE A 64 3.68 12.05 -2.75
N TYR A 65 4.09 13.15 -3.38
CA TYR A 65 4.74 13.10 -4.71
C TYR A 65 6.13 12.48 -4.62
N ASP A 66 6.90 12.85 -3.60
CA ASP A 66 8.22 12.27 -3.37
C ASP A 66 8.10 10.82 -2.91
N LEU A 67 7.06 10.46 -2.13
CA LEU A 67 6.76 9.06 -1.81
C LEU A 67 6.45 8.24 -3.06
N ALA A 68 5.62 8.77 -3.96
CA ALA A 68 5.28 8.10 -5.21
C ALA A 68 6.53 7.86 -6.06
N THR A 69 7.43 8.85 -6.12
CA THR A 69 8.73 8.73 -6.79
C THR A 69 9.64 7.72 -6.10
N TYR A 70 9.72 7.74 -4.76
CA TYR A 70 10.55 6.83 -3.97
C TYR A 70 10.14 5.36 -4.11
N PHE A 71 8.84 5.08 -4.17
CA PHE A 71 8.29 3.73 -4.36
C PHE A 71 8.10 3.35 -5.82
N GLU A 72 8.40 4.24 -6.77
CA GLU A 72 8.18 4.05 -8.21
C GLU A 72 6.73 3.63 -8.55
N VAL A 73 5.78 4.35 -7.96
CA VAL A 73 4.33 4.15 -8.15
C VAL A 73 3.64 5.48 -8.40
N THR A 74 2.36 5.44 -8.72
CA THR A 74 1.52 6.63 -8.84
C THR A 74 1.14 7.18 -7.47
N LYS A 75 0.81 8.48 -7.45
CA LYS A 75 0.28 9.16 -6.26
C LYS A 75 -0.97 8.46 -5.70
N ASP A 76 -1.84 7.98 -6.58
CA ASP A 76 -3.10 7.34 -6.19
C ASP A 76 -2.83 6.00 -5.50
N PHE A 77 -1.82 5.24 -5.94
CA PHE A 77 -1.39 4.03 -5.27
C PHE A 77 -0.85 4.31 -3.85
N VAL A 78 -0.11 5.40 -3.66
CA VAL A 78 0.33 5.83 -2.31
C VAL A 78 -0.86 6.15 -1.41
N LEU A 79 -1.84 6.90 -1.92
CA LEU A 79 -3.06 7.25 -1.19
C LEU A 79 -3.86 5.99 -0.81
N ASP A 80 -4.01 5.05 -1.73
CA ASP A 80 -4.69 3.78 -1.49
C ASP A 80 -3.96 2.93 -0.44
N ALA A 81 -2.63 2.91 -0.45
CA ALA A 81 -1.84 2.21 0.56
C ALA A 81 -1.99 2.83 1.96
N ILE A 82 -1.93 4.16 2.07
CA ILE A 82 -2.14 4.87 3.34
C ILE A 82 -3.56 4.63 3.86
N GLN A 83 -4.57 4.74 3.00
CA GLN A 83 -5.96 4.50 3.35
C GLN A 83 -6.20 3.04 3.78
N HIS A 84 -5.57 2.08 3.11
CA HIS A 84 -5.59 0.68 3.51
C HIS A 84 -4.98 0.48 4.91
N TYR A 85 -3.81 1.06 5.18
CA TYR A 85 -3.21 0.96 6.52
C TYR A 85 -4.05 1.62 7.61
N LYS A 86 -4.68 2.76 7.31
CA LYS A 86 -5.65 3.40 8.20
C LYS A 86 -6.83 2.47 8.52
N GLN A 87 -7.37 1.78 7.51
CA GLN A 87 -8.44 0.79 7.71
C GLN A 87 -7.97 -0.41 8.54
N LYS A 88 -6.70 -0.82 8.40
CA LYS A 88 -6.13 -1.98 9.09
C LYS A 88 -5.73 -1.69 10.54
N TYR A 89 -5.19 -0.51 10.82
CA TYR A 89 -4.60 -0.18 12.12
C TYR A 89 -5.29 0.98 12.87
N GLY A 90 -6.26 1.66 12.25
CA GLY A 90 -6.84 2.89 12.78
C GLY A 90 -6.01 4.13 12.41
N LEU A 91 -6.11 5.20 13.22
CA LEU A 91 -5.44 6.48 12.92
C LEU A 91 -3.92 6.42 12.94
N ARG A 92 -3.35 5.50 13.73
CA ARG A 92 -1.90 5.32 13.86
C ARG A 92 -1.54 3.91 14.29
N THR A 93 -0.28 3.53 14.06
CA THR A 93 0.28 2.26 14.54
C THR A 93 1.70 2.44 15.05
N ARG A 94 2.09 1.61 16.01
CA ARG A 94 3.49 1.49 16.46
C ARG A 94 4.16 0.39 15.65
N TYR A 95 5.30 0.71 15.04
CA TYR A 95 6.14 -0.25 14.33
C TYR A 95 7.58 -0.14 14.83
N GLY A 96 7.95 -1.05 15.75
CA GLY A 96 9.20 -0.96 16.49
C GLY A 96 9.26 0.33 17.34
N LYS A 97 10.30 1.14 17.12
CA LYS A 97 10.50 2.45 17.78
C LYS A 97 9.85 3.63 17.05
N TYR A 98 9.02 3.36 16.04
CA TYR A 98 8.36 4.41 15.25
C TYR A 98 6.86 4.37 15.50
N ILE A 99 6.26 5.55 15.49
CA ILE A 99 4.81 5.73 15.34
C ILE A 99 4.56 6.26 13.93
N ILE A 100 3.60 5.63 13.26
CA ILE A 100 3.12 6.01 11.93
C ILE A 100 1.67 6.44 12.09
N GLU A 101 1.39 7.71 11.89
CA GLU A 101 0.05 8.27 11.79
C GLU A 101 -0.35 8.31 10.31
N PHE A 102 -1.59 7.96 9.99
CA PHE A 102 -2.06 7.83 8.61
C PHE A 102 -2.93 9.01 8.14
N GLU A 103 -3.30 9.92 9.05
CA GLU A 103 -4.15 11.07 8.75
C GLU A 103 -3.82 12.28 9.66
N PRO A 104 -3.00 13.24 9.20
CA PRO A 104 -2.14 13.17 8.00
C PRO A 104 -1.02 12.12 8.14
N LEU A 105 -0.36 11.74 7.04
CA LEU A 105 0.78 10.82 7.10
C LEU A 105 1.95 11.48 7.84
N ILE A 106 2.20 11.07 9.08
CA ILE A 106 3.30 11.56 9.92
C ILE A 106 4.04 10.37 10.51
N ILE A 107 5.37 10.42 10.50
CA ILE A 107 6.22 9.38 11.08
C ILE A 107 7.19 10.03 12.05
N TYR A 108 7.30 9.48 13.26
CA TYR A 108 8.26 9.93 14.26
C TYR A 108 8.76 8.77 15.10
N LYS A 109 9.93 8.96 15.73
CA LYS A 109 10.47 8.00 16.69
C LYS A 109 9.79 8.23 18.03
N ASP A 110 9.26 7.15 18.61
CA ASP A 110 8.82 7.12 20.00
C ASP A 110 10.06 6.95 20.88
N LEU A 111 10.33 7.95 21.71
CA LEU A 111 11.53 8.02 22.57
C LEU A 111 11.38 7.12 23.81
#